data_AF-A0A7M3YNS0-F1
#
_entry.id   AF-A0A7M3YNS0-F1
#
_cell.length_a   1.000
_cell.length_b   1.000
_cell.length_c   1.000
_cell.angle_alpha   90.00
_cell.angle_beta   90.00
_cell.angle_gamma   90.00
#
_symmetry.space_group_name_H-M   'P 1'
#
loop_
_entity.id
_entity.type
_entity.pdbx_description
1 polymer ?
#
loop_
_entity_poly.entity_id
_entity_poly.type
_entity_poly.pdbx_seq_one_letter_code
_entity_poly.pdbx_strand_id
1 'polypeptide(L)' 'MSSTRRQRSAFIAIFILMMPIMLTSVSSTVATSFNENESGNTPEDIWSEDYINMIFPWAPANDDILQFKQYHTYET' A
#
# COMPACT_ATOMS: atom_id res chain seq x y z
N MET A 1 -46.77 16.48 -35.14
CA MET A 1 -46.64 16.02 -33.73
C MET A 1 -45.52 14.97 -33.58
N SER A 2 -44.24 15.34 -33.71
CA SER A 2 -43.10 14.39 -33.66
C SER A 2 -41.82 14.94 -32.98
N SER A 3 -41.85 16.18 -32.45
CA SER A 3 -40.68 16.79 -31.83
C SER A 3 -40.48 16.35 -30.37
N THR A 4 -41.57 16.31 -29.59
CA THR A 4 -41.52 16.05 -28.13
C THR A 4 -41.05 14.64 -27.76
N ARG A 5 -41.34 13.62 -28.58
CA ARG A 5 -40.83 12.24 -28.34
C ARG A 5 -39.32 12.12 -28.59
N ARG A 6 -38.82 12.74 -29.65
CA ARG A 6 -37.37 12.80 -29.96
C ARG A 6 -36.58 13.57 -28.92
N GLN A 7 -37.16 14.65 -28.40
CA GLN A 7 -36.56 15.45 -27.34
C GLN A 7 -36.43 14.62 -26.05
N ARG A 8 -37.49 13.91 -25.63
CA ARG A 8 -37.46 13.06 -24.43
C ARG A 8 -36.46 11.90 -24.54
N SER A 9 -36.33 11.27 -25.72
CA SER A 9 -35.32 10.22 -25.92
C SER A 9 -33.89 10.78 -25.90
N ALA A 10 -33.66 11.99 -26.40
CA ALA A 10 -32.36 12.63 -26.36
C ALA A 10 -31.94 12.96 -24.92
N PHE A 11 -32.88 13.48 -24.09
CA PHE A 11 -32.61 13.74 -22.67
C PHE A 11 -32.27 12.46 -21.89
N ILE A 12 -32.98 11.35 -22.15
CA ILE A 12 -32.70 10.06 -21.50
C ILE A 12 -31.33 9.53 -21.92
N ALA A 13 -30.99 9.62 -23.21
CA ALA A 13 -29.68 9.19 -23.71
C ALA A 13 -28.52 10.01 -23.11
N ILE A 14 -28.69 11.33 -23.01
CA ILE A 14 -27.70 12.22 -22.39
C ILE A 14 -27.57 11.92 -20.89
N PHE A 15 -28.68 11.65 -20.20
CA PHE A 15 -28.66 11.32 -18.77
C PHE A 15 -27.94 9.99 -18.50
N ILE A 16 -28.18 8.96 -19.32
CA ILE A 16 -27.49 7.66 -19.22
C ILE A 16 -25.99 7.81 -19.48
N LEU A 17 -25.60 8.68 -20.43
CA LEU A 17 -24.19 8.93 -20.75
C LEU A 17 -23.47 9.74 -19.67
N MET A 18 -24.17 10.66 -19.00
CA MET A 18 -23.62 11.50 -17.93
C MET A 18 -23.58 10.81 -16.56
N MET A 19 -24.44 9.82 -16.32
CA MET A 19 -24.49 9.05 -15.06
C MET A 19 -23.12 8.47 -14.63
N PRO A 20 -22.35 7.76 -15.49
CA PRO A 20 -21.04 7.24 -15.09
C PRO A 20 -20.01 8.35 -14.84
N ILE A 21 -20.09 9.46 -15.58
CA ILE A 21 -19.17 10.61 -15.42
C ILE A 21 -19.42 11.33 -14.09
N MET A 22 -20.68 11.44 -13.66
CA MET A 22 -21.00 11.98 -12.34
C MET A 22 -20.53 11.04 -11.23
N LEU A 23 -20.66 9.72 -11.42
CA LEU A 23 -20.18 8.73 -10.44
C LEU A 23 -18.65 8.77 -10.28
N THR A 24 -17.90 9.00 -11.35
CA THR A 24 -16.43 9.10 -11.28
C THR A 24 -15.94 10.43 -10.70
N SER A 25 -16.71 11.52 -10.81
CA SER A 25 -16.30 12.85 -10.31
C SER A 25 -16.19 12.94 -8.78
N VAL A 26 -16.89 12.08 -8.04
CA VAL A 26 -16.85 12.02 -6.57
C VAL A 26 -15.76 11.07 -6.06
N SER A 27 -15.14 10.29 -6.95
CA SER A 27 -13.95 9.53 -6.62
C SER A 27 -12.78 10.50 -6.57
N SER A 28 -12.67 11.23 -5.46
CA SER A 28 -11.35 11.68 -5.02
C SER A 28 -10.50 10.43 -5.01
N THR A 29 -9.59 10.30 -5.98
CA THR A 29 -8.43 9.47 -5.80
C THR A 29 -7.79 10.02 -4.55
N VAL A 30 -8.08 9.39 -3.42
CA VAL A 30 -7.30 9.57 -2.20
C VAL A 30 -5.94 9.06 -2.64
N ALA A 31 -5.15 9.94 -3.26
CA ALA A 31 -3.72 9.85 -3.19
C ALA A 31 -3.50 9.94 -1.70
N THR A 32 -3.44 8.78 -1.05
CA THR A 32 -2.84 8.62 0.23
C THR A 32 -1.40 9.08 0.02
N SER A 33 -1.20 10.38 0.02
CA SER A 33 -0.02 10.98 0.60
C SER A 33 -0.12 10.57 2.06
N PHE A 34 0.26 9.32 2.31
CA PHE A 34 0.84 8.96 3.59
C PHE A 34 1.92 10.03 3.75
N ASN A 35 1.69 11.00 4.62
CA ASN A 35 2.77 11.76 5.21
C ASN A 35 3.60 10.69 5.92
N GLU A 36 4.49 9.99 5.20
CA GLU A 36 5.64 9.38 5.83
C GLU A 36 6.32 10.55 6.51
N ASN A 37 6.11 10.67 7.82
CA ASN A 37 6.94 11.53 8.61
C ASN A 37 8.37 11.06 8.31
N GLU A 38 9.14 11.92 7.66
CA GLU A 38 10.52 11.63 7.25
C GLU A 38 11.41 11.31 8.48
N SER A 39 10.92 11.64 9.68
CA SER A 39 11.49 11.33 10.98
C SER A 39 10.85 10.08 11.58
N GLY A 40 11.66 9.13 12.04
CA GLY A 40 11.19 7.89 12.66
C GLY A 40 11.09 6.69 11.71
N ASN A 41 11.64 6.81 10.50
CA ASN A 41 11.59 5.77 9.47
C ASN A 41 12.92 5.00 9.31
N THR A 42 13.93 5.29 10.15
CA THR A 42 15.12 4.45 10.14
C THR A 42 14.78 3.09 10.75
N PRO A 43 15.47 2.00 10.36
CA PRO A 43 15.28 0.71 11.01
C PRO A 43 15.42 0.79 12.54
N GLU A 44 16.31 1.65 13.05
CA GLU A 44 16.56 1.93 14.47
C GLU A 44 15.37 2.58 15.19
N ASP A 45 14.52 3.29 14.46
CA ASP A 45 13.32 3.92 15.00
C ASP A 45 12.10 2.97 15.00
N ILE A 46 12.09 1.97 14.11
CA ILE A 46 10.93 1.08 13.88
C ILE A 46 11.11 -0.25 14.63
N TRP A 47 12.32 -0.81 14.64
CA TRP A 47 12.60 -2.13 15.20
C TRP A 47 13.51 -2.03 16.42
N SER A 48 13.51 -3.07 17.25
CA SER A 48 14.42 -3.13 18.40
C SER A 48 15.87 -3.26 17.94
N GLU A 49 16.80 -2.72 18.74
CA GLU A 49 18.24 -2.85 18.49
C GLU A 49 18.66 -4.31 18.31
N ASP A 50 18.10 -5.23 19.11
CA ASP A 50 18.40 -6.67 19.01
C ASP A 50 18.02 -7.23 17.63
N TYR A 51 16.85 -6.87 17.10
CA TYR A 51 16.40 -7.36 15.80
C TYR A 51 17.30 -6.83 14.66
N ILE A 52 17.64 -5.54 14.70
CA ILE A 52 18.51 -4.89 13.71
C ILE A 52 19.91 -5.52 13.72
N ASN A 53 20.40 -5.88 14.91
CA ASN A 53 21.71 -6.50 15.10
C ASN A 53 21.69 -8.05 14.98
N MET A 54 20.55 -8.62 14.57
CA MET A 54 20.36 -10.07 14.43
C MET A 54 20.72 -10.83 15.73
N ILE A 55 20.34 -10.27 16.87
CA ILE A 55 20.48 -10.87 18.20
C ILE A 55 19.15 -11.54 18.55
N PHE A 56 19.15 -12.86 18.53
CA PHE A 56 18.00 -13.67 18.83
C PHE A 56 17.93 -14.06 20.31
N PRO A 57 16.72 -14.20 20.89
CA PRO A 57 16.52 -14.36 22.33
C PRO A 57 16.95 -15.72 22.91
N TRP A 58 17.24 -16.71 22.07
CA TRP A 58 17.61 -18.07 22.51
C TRP A 58 19.11 -18.26 22.72
N ALA A 59 19.95 -17.28 22.35
CA ALA A 59 21.39 -17.38 22.44
C ALA A 59 22.01 -16.04 22.89
N PRO A 60 23.21 -16.06 23.53
CA PRO A 60 23.97 -14.85 23.78
C PRO A 60 24.34 -14.14 22.46
N ALA A 61 24.45 -12.81 22.49
CA ALA A 61 24.77 -12.01 21.30
C ALA A 61 26.13 -12.33 20.65
N ASN A 62 27.06 -12.89 21.43
CA ASN A 62 28.42 -13.24 20.99
C ASN A 62 28.56 -14.71 20.54
N ASP A 63 27.46 -15.46 20.44
CA ASP A 63 27.48 -16.85 19.99
C ASP A 63 26.99 -16.94 18.54
N ASP A 64 27.87 -16.65 17.59
CA ASP A 64 27.52 -16.59 16.16
C ASP A 64 26.96 -17.92 15.60
N ILE A 65 27.30 -19.05 16.22
CA ILE A 65 26.77 -20.37 15.82
C ILE A 65 25.31 -20.47 16.23
N LEU A 66 25.01 -20.22 17.52
CA LEU A 66 23.64 -20.28 18.03
C LEU A 66 22.77 -19.12 17.53
N GLN A 67 23.39 -18.00 17.13
CA GLN A 67 22.76 -16.89 16.42
C GLN A 67 22.59 -17.15 14.92
N PHE A 68 23.06 -18.29 14.38
CA PHE A 68 22.99 -18.66 12.96
C PHE A 68 23.63 -17.64 12.01
N LYS A 69 24.68 -16.95 12.45
CA LYS A 69 25.44 -15.99 11.64
C LYS A 69 26.58 -16.65 10.84
N GLN A 70 26.92 -17.90 11.16
CA GLN A 70 27.97 -18.65 10.46
C GLN A 70 27.43 -19.43 9.26
N TYR A 71 28.18 -19.39 8.16
CA TYR A 71 27.93 -20.28 7.02
C TYR A 71 28.38 -21.71 7.37
N HIS A 72 27.49 -22.67 7.15
CA HIS A 72 27.79 -24.08 7.25
C HIS A 72 27.80 -24.70 5.85
N THR A 73 28.92 -25.30 5.45
CA THR A 73 28.99 -26.12 4.24
C THR A 73 28.57 -27.54 4.58
N TYR A 74 27.54 -28.04 3.91
CA TYR A 74 26.99 -29.38 4.16
C TYR A 74 27.52 -30.46 3.19
N GLU A 75 28.39 -30.09 2.26
CA GLU A 75 28.92 -30.96 1.21
C GLU A 75 30.44 -31.13 1.37
N THR A 76 30.94 -32.37 1.27
CA THR A 76 32.36 -32.74 1.23
C THR A 76 32.67 -33.56 -0.01
#